data_AF-A0AAD8I2C0-F1
#
_entry.id   AF-A0AAD8I2C0-F1
#
_cell.length_a   1.000
_cell.length_b   1.000
_cell.length_c   1.000
_cell.angle_alpha   90.00
_cell.angle_beta   90.00
_cell.angle_gamma   90.00
#
_symmetry.space_group_name_H-M   'P 1'
#
loop_
_entity.id
_entity.type
_entity.pdbx_description
1 polymer ?
#
loop_
_entity_poly.entity_id
_entity_poly.type
_entity_poly.pdbx_seq_one_letter_code
_entity_poly.pdbx_strand_id
1 'polypeptide(L)'
;MMKSKVLSGAGVSSAYIPKYRDAHGKLVEMKRNSARFRTALNKKVLEFNLESDKPFYIRLGNEMNKNSIYSLRAAIYQIGEDEPEMKELKKIMIAELNRAEKKLLLDYIRTVPDIQEIK
;
A
#
# COMPACT_ATOMS: atom_id res chain seq x y z
N MET A 1 8.95 -40.88 8.80
CA MET A 1 8.99 -39.74 7.86
C MET A 1 7.65 -39.03 7.87
N MET A 2 7.57 -37.84 8.45
CA MET A 2 6.37 -36.99 8.35
C MET A 2 6.38 -36.30 6.99
N LYS A 3 5.33 -36.52 6.19
CA LYS A 3 5.14 -35.85 4.90
C LYS A 3 4.92 -34.36 5.16
N SER A 4 5.82 -33.51 4.67
CA SER A 4 5.62 -32.07 4.70
C SER A 4 4.38 -31.73 3.87
N LYS A 5 3.35 -31.18 4.54
CA LYS A 5 2.15 -30.70 3.88
C LYS A 5 2.53 -29.38 3.21
N VAL A 6 2.86 -29.44 1.93
CA VAL A 6 3.10 -28.26 1.11
C VAL A 6 1.79 -27.46 1.10
N LEU A 7 1.81 -26.25 1.64
CA LEU A 7 0.71 -25.29 1.53
C LEU A 7 0.68 -24.79 0.08
N SER A 8 0.10 -25.56 -0.84
CA SER A 8 -0.21 -25.06 -2.17
C SER A 8 -1.36 -24.08 -2.02
N GLY A 9 -1.08 -22.79 -2.23
CA GLY A 9 -2.10 -21.75 -2.33
C GLY A 9 -3.18 -22.19 -3.32
N ALA A 10 -4.45 -21.86 -3.01
CA ALA A 10 -5.56 -22.14 -3.91
C ALA A 10 -5.19 -21.62 -5.32
N GLY A 11 -5.34 -22.47 -6.33
CA GLY A 11 -5.12 -22.08 -7.73
C GLY A 11 -6.15 -21.06 -8.16
N VAL A 12 -5.93 -19.79 -7.79
CA VAL A 12 -6.77 -18.68 -8.20
C VAL A 12 -6.30 -18.26 -9.59
N SER A 13 -7.07 -18.59 -10.62
CA SER A 13 -6.79 -18.28 -12.02
C SER A 13 -6.87 -16.78 -12.35
N SER A 14 -7.31 -15.95 -11.40
CA SER A 14 -7.40 -14.49 -11.53
C SER A 14 -6.43 -13.81 -10.56
N ALA A 15 -5.79 -12.73 -11.02
CA ALA A 15 -4.97 -11.89 -10.17
C ALA A 15 -5.82 -11.32 -9.02
N TYR A 16 -5.31 -11.42 -7.80
CA TYR A 16 -5.98 -10.88 -6.63
C TYR A 16 -6.24 -9.37 -6.78
N ILE A 17 -7.49 -8.96 -6.60
CA ILE A 17 -7.91 -7.55 -6.58
C ILE A 17 -8.14 -7.14 -5.11
N PRO A 18 -7.35 -6.21 -4.57
CA PRO A 18 -7.54 -5.70 -3.22
C PRO A 18 -8.91 -5.04 -3.02
N LYS A 19 -9.44 -5.08 -1.80
CA LYS A 19 -10.76 -4.53 -1.45
C LYS A 19 -10.66 -3.54 -0.27
N TYR A 20 -11.61 -2.61 -0.21
CA TYR A 20 -11.79 -1.67 0.90
C TYR A 20 -13.29 -1.48 1.19
N ARG A 21 -13.63 -0.84 2.31
CA ARG A 21 -15.04 -0.52 2.62
C ARG A 21 -15.42 0.82 2.00
N ASP A 22 -16.53 0.84 1.28
CA ASP A 22 -17.16 2.06 0.76
C ASP A 22 -17.85 2.86 1.89
N ALA A 23 -18.48 3.97 1.51
CA ALA A 23 -19.20 4.84 2.43
C ALA A 23 -20.37 4.18 3.17
N HIS A 24 -20.89 3.07 2.63
CA HIS A 24 -21.98 2.29 3.23
C HIS A 24 -21.47 1.07 4.00
N GLY A 25 -20.14 0.94 4.15
CA GLY A 25 -19.50 -0.16 4.85
C GLY A 25 -19.40 -1.46 4.04
N LYS A 26 -19.80 -1.45 2.75
CA LYS A 26 -19.73 -2.59 1.85
C LYS A 26 -18.32 -2.76 1.30
N LEU A 27 -17.87 -4.01 1.17
CA LEU A 27 -16.59 -4.31 0.53
C LEU A 27 -16.68 -4.09 -0.97
N VAL A 28 -15.84 -3.18 -1.48
CA VAL A 28 -15.70 -2.85 -2.89
C VAL A 28 -14.26 -3.07 -3.34
N GLU A 29 -14.10 -3.36 -4.63
CA GLU A 29 -12.79 -3.59 -5.25
C GLU A 29 -12.04 -2.27 -5.46
N MET A 30 -10.73 -2.28 -5.22
CA MET A 30 -9.88 -1.16 -5.58
C MET A 30 -9.82 -1.04 -7.10
N LYS A 31 -10.07 0.18 -7.60
CA LYS A 31 -9.97 0.50 -9.03
C LYS A 31 -8.57 1.02 -9.34
N ARG A 32 -7.89 0.44 -10.33
CA ARG A 32 -6.64 1.01 -10.84
C ARG A 32 -6.89 2.39 -11.45
N ASN A 33 -5.85 3.23 -11.50
CA ASN A 33 -5.88 4.57 -12.09
C ASN A 33 -7.00 5.47 -11.53
N SER A 34 -7.38 5.25 -10.27
CA SER A 34 -8.43 6.03 -9.58
C SER A 34 -7.88 7.02 -8.57
N ALA A 35 -6.60 6.91 -8.21
CA ALA A 35 -5.97 7.91 -7.34
C ALA A 35 -5.78 9.23 -8.12
N ARG A 36 -5.98 10.36 -7.44
CA ARG A 36 -5.90 11.68 -8.04
C ARG A 36 -5.25 12.69 -7.12
N PHE A 37 -4.59 13.69 -7.68
CA PHE A 37 -4.10 14.81 -6.90
C PHE A 37 -5.24 15.68 -6.38
N ARG A 38 -5.10 16.15 -5.15
CA ARG A 38 -6.00 17.12 -4.53
C ARG A 38 -5.19 18.09 -3.70
N THR A 39 -5.68 19.33 -3.58
CA THR A 39 -5.14 20.27 -2.58
C THR A 39 -5.98 20.17 -1.32
N ALA A 40 -5.33 19.85 -0.20
CA ALA A 40 -5.94 19.82 1.13
C ALA A 40 -5.05 20.61 2.10
N LEU A 41 -5.64 21.55 2.85
CA LEU A 41 -4.91 22.40 3.81
C LEU A 41 -3.66 23.08 3.20
N ASN A 42 -3.81 23.67 2.00
CA ASN A 42 -2.72 24.29 1.24
C ASN A 42 -1.53 23.36 0.92
N LYS A 43 -1.74 22.04 0.96
CA LYS A 43 -0.75 21.03 0.58
C LYS A 43 -1.30 20.15 -0.53
N LYS A 44 -0.43 19.80 -1.48
CA LYS A 44 -0.75 18.79 -2.49
C LYS A 44 -0.74 17.41 -1.83
N VAL A 45 -1.81 16.66 -2.00
CA VAL A 45 -1.98 15.29 -1.51
C VAL A 45 -2.44 14.38 -2.65
N LEU A 46 -2.21 13.08 -2.51
CA LEU A 46 -2.77 12.07 -3.42
C LEU A 46 -3.95 11.40 -2.73
N GLU A 47 -5.16 11.62 -3.26
CA GLU A 47 -6.41 11.03 -2.78
C GLU A 47 -6.61 9.64 -3.42
N PHE A 48 -7.07 8.67 -2.63
CA PHE A 48 -7.33 7.28 -3.06
C PHE A 48 -8.55 6.69 -2.33
N ASN A 49 -9.00 5.50 -2.70
CA ASN A 49 -10.26 4.90 -2.18
C ASN A 49 -11.46 5.86 -2.29
N LEU A 50 -11.70 6.41 -3.47
CA LEU A 50 -12.67 7.51 -3.69
C LEU A 50 -14.13 7.19 -3.30
N GLU A 51 -14.50 5.91 -3.18
CA GLU A 51 -15.86 5.49 -2.81
C GLU A 51 -16.07 5.37 -1.29
N SER A 52 -15.02 5.63 -0.50
CA SER A 52 -15.10 5.58 0.96
C SER A 52 -15.73 6.85 1.56
N ASP A 53 -16.36 6.71 2.73
CA ASP A 53 -17.03 7.82 3.46
C ASP A 53 -16.08 8.97 3.78
N LYS A 54 -14.80 8.65 4.03
CA LYS A 54 -13.76 9.63 4.35
C LYS A 54 -12.65 9.55 3.31
N PRO A 55 -12.24 10.67 2.71
CA PRO A 55 -11.19 10.66 1.71
C PRO A 55 -9.88 10.19 2.37
N PHE A 56 -9.34 9.08 1.86
CA PHE A 56 -8.00 8.67 2.21
C PHE A 56 -6.99 9.45 1.37
N TYR A 57 -5.94 9.95 2.01
CA TYR A 57 -4.92 10.72 1.34
C TYR A 57 -3.51 10.29 1.74
N ILE A 58 -2.60 10.37 0.79
CA ILE A 58 -1.16 10.24 0.99
C ILE A 58 -0.57 11.63 1.13
N ARG A 59 0.15 11.84 2.23
CA ARG A 59 1.01 13.01 2.42
C ARG A 59 2.21 12.90 1.47
N LEU A 60 2.50 13.97 0.75
CA LEU A 60 3.56 14.01 -0.26
C LEU A 60 4.83 14.72 0.26
N GLY A 61 5.92 14.62 -0.50
CA GLY A 61 7.20 15.25 -0.19
C GLY A 61 7.81 14.75 1.12
N ASN A 62 8.30 15.68 1.94
CA ASN A 62 9.01 15.37 3.19
C ASN A 62 8.15 14.66 4.25
N GLU A 63 6.83 14.61 4.07
CA GLU A 63 5.91 13.95 4.99
C GLU A 63 5.51 12.54 4.56
N MET A 64 6.12 12.01 3.48
CA MET A 64 5.74 10.71 2.93
C MET A 64 5.97 9.54 3.90
N ASN A 65 7.00 9.66 4.74
CA ASN A 65 7.33 8.70 5.80
C ASN A 65 6.30 8.62 6.94
N LYS A 66 5.34 9.56 7.00
CA LYS A 66 4.26 9.55 7.99
C LYS A 66 3.03 8.76 7.51
N ASN A 67 3.03 8.25 6.27
CA ASN A 67 1.93 7.43 5.77
C ASN A 67 2.07 6.00 6.28
N SER A 68 0.93 5.33 6.50
CA SER A 68 0.95 3.91 6.88
C SER A 68 1.32 3.01 5.71
N ILE A 69 1.92 1.84 5.98
CA ILE A 69 2.21 0.81 4.97
C ILE A 69 0.95 0.43 4.19
N TYR A 70 -0.19 0.25 4.87
CA TYR A 70 -1.46 -0.05 4.23
C TYR A 70 -1.89 1.05 3.25
N SER A 71 -1.82 2.31 3.68
CA SER A 71 -2.16 3.46 2.84
C SER A 71 -1.27 3.54 1.61
N LEU A 72 0.05 3.36 1.78
CA LEU A 72 1.01 3.34 0.67
C LEU A 72 0.68 2.24 -0.34
N ARG A 73 0.44 1.00 0.12
CA ARG A 73 0.06 -0.13 -0.76
C ARG A 73 -1.23 0.15 -1.54
N ALA A 74 -2.27 0.63 -0.87
CA ALA A 74 -3.55 0.96 -1.51
C ALA A 74 -3.37 2.05 -2.58
N ALA A 75 -2.66 3.13 -2.24
CA ALA A 75 -2.44 4.22 -3.16
C ALA A 75 -1.53 3.83 -4.34
N ILE A 76 -0.48 3.02 -4.13
CA ILE A 76 0.37 2.47 -5.21
C ILE A 76 -0.44 1.58 -6.18
N TYR A 77 -1.44 0.85 -5.67
CA TYR A 77 -2.33 0.05 -6.52
C TYR A 77 -3.23 0.92 -7.40
N GLN A 78 -3.69 2.06 -6.87
CA GLN A 78 -4.67 2.94 -7.51
C GLN A 78 -4.06 4.07 -8.34
N ILE A 79 -2.75 4.34 -8.21
CA ILE A 79 -2.06 5.38 -8.99
C ILE A 79 -1.84 4.94 -10.43
N GLY A 80 -2.23 5.82 -11.37
CA GLY A 80 -1.96 5.65 -12.79
C GLY A 80 -0.52 6.00 -13.16
N GLU A 81 -0.07 5.54 -14.32
CA GLU A 81 1.28 5.82 -14.85
C GLU A 81 1.25 6.62 -16.16
N ASP A 82 0.08 7.09 -16.57
CA ASP A 82 -0.13 7.80 -17.83
C ASP A 82 0.51 9.21 -17.81
N GLU A 83 0.57 9.83 -16.63
CA GLU A 83 1.20 11.13 -16.42
C GLU A 83 2.61 10.97 -15.83
N PRO A 84 3.63 11.70 -16.34
CA PRO A 84 4.99 11.64 -15.82
C PRO A 84 5.10 11.92 -14.32
N GLU A 85 4.30 12.87 -13.81
CA GLU A 85 4.27 13.22 -12.40
C GLU A 85 3.77 12.04 -11.54
N MET A 86 2.69 11.37 -11.97
CA MET A 86 2.12 10.22 -11.27
C MET A 86 3.06 9.03 -11.29
N LYS A 87 3.73 8.80 -12.43
CA LYS A 87 4.74 7.75 -12.57
C LYS A 87 5.92 7.96 -11.62
N GLU A 88 6.42 9.19 -11.51
CA GLU A 88 7.52 9.49 -10.60
C GLU A 88 7.09 9.39 -9.13
N LEU A 89 5.90 9.92 -8.80
CA LEU A 89 5.34 9.77 -7.47
C LEU A 89 5.20 8.29 -7.07
N LYS A 90 4.74 7.43 -7.97
CA LYS A 90 4.63 5.99 -7.73
C LYS A 90 5.98 5.38 -7.31
N LYS A 91 7.07 5.74 -7.98
CA LYS A 91 8.42 5.25 -7.62
C LYS A 91 8.83 5.69 -6.22
N ILE A 92 8.61 6.97 -5.89
CA ILE A 92 8.93 7.52 -4.57
C ILE A 92 8.12 6.79 -3.48
N MET A 93 6.83 6.57 -3.73
CA MET A 93 5.96 5.83 -2.80
C MET A 93 6.41 4.37 -2.62
N ILE A 94 6.83 3.69 -3.69
CA ILE A 94 7.37 2.32 -3.61
C ILE A 94 8.66 2.30 -2.78
N ALA A 95 9.56 3.28 -2.97
CA ALA A 95 10.78 3.38 -2.18
C ALA A 95 10.47 3.59 -0.69
N GLU A 96 9.52 4.47 -0.36
CA GLU A 96 9.10 4.69 1.03
C GLU A 96 8.39 3.46 1.62
N LEU A 97 7.57 2.75 0.83
CA LEU A 97 6.96 1.50 1.23
C LEU A 97 8.01 0.45 1.60
N ASN A 98 9.01 0.23 0.73
CA ASN A 98 10.09 -0.71 0.98
C ASN A 98 10.88 -0.34 2.24
N ARG A 99 11.14 0.95 2.47
CA ARG A 99 11.78 1.45 3.69
C ARG A 99 10.95 1.14 4.93
N ALA A 100 9.65 1.42 4.90
CA ALA A 100 8.74 1.20 6.01
C ALA A 100 8.58 -0.29 6.34
N GLU A 101 8.46 -1.15 5.31
CA GLU A 101 8.39 -2.60 5.46
C GLU A 101 9.68 -3.19 6.01
N LYS A 102 10.85 -2.76 5.51
CA LYS A 102 12.14 -3.18 6.06
C LYS A 102 12.27 -2.78 7.53
N LYS A 103 11.86 -1.56 7.90
CA LYS A 103 11.88 -1.12 9.29
C LYS A 103 10.97 -2.00 10.16
N LEU A 104 9.76 -2.29 9.71
CA LEU A 104 8.82 -3.16 10.42
C LEU A 104 9.42 -4.55 10.68
N LEU A 105 10.10 -5.13 9.69
CA LEU A 105 10.78 -6.42 9.83
C LEU A 105 11.94 -6.34 10.83
N LEU A 106 12.77 -5.31 10.76
CA LEU A 106 13.88 -5.13 11.71
C LEU A 106 13.38 -4.92 13.15
N ASP A 107 12.32 -4.14 13.33
CA ASP A 107 11.70 -3.91 14.63
C ASP A 107 11.09 -5.23 15.17
N TYR A 108 10.47 -6.04 14.32
CA TYR A 108 9.98 -7.38 14.69
C TYR A 108 11.12 -8.32 15.11
N ILE A 109 12.20 -8.39 14.33
CA ILE A 109 13.37 -9.23 14.63
C ILE A 109 13.95 -8.88 16.01
N ARG A 110 14.02 -7.59 16.37
CA ARG A 110 14.49 -7.16 17.70
C ARG A 110 13.63 -7.66 18.85
N THR A 111 12.35 -7.97 18.60
CA THR A 111 11.42 -8.48 19.60
C THR A 111 11.41 -10.01 19.68
N VAL A 112 12.05 -10.71 18.74
CA VAL A 112 12.04 -12.18 18.67
C VAL A 112 13.48 -12.71 18.70
N PRO A 113 13.96 -13.23 19.85
CA PRO A 113 15.37 -13.59 20.04
C PRO A 113 15.87 -14.72 19.13
N ASP A 114 14.98 -15.57 18.61
CA ASP A 114 15.31 -16.75 17.82
C ASP A 114 15.36 -16.48 16.30
N ILE A 115 15.14 -15.23 15.87
CA ILE A 115 15.17 -14.84 14.45
C ILE A 115 16.35 -13.87 14.24
N GLN A 116 17.18 -14.12 13.23
CA GLN A 116 18.30 -13.26 12.85
C GLN A 116 18.20 -12.83 11.39
N GLU A 117 18.70 -11.63 11.08
CA GLU A 117 18.82 -11.16 9.70
C GLU A 117 19.90 -11.98 8.97
N ILE A 118 19.54 -12.56 7.83
CA ILE A 118 20.50 -13.22 6.94
C ILE A 118 21.26 -12.11 6.20
N LYS A 119 22.57 -12.03 6.43
CA LYS A 119 23.48 -11.06 5.80
C LYS A 119 23.93 -11.51 4.42
#